data_AF-A0A966TSD4-F1
#
_entry.id   AF-A0A966TSD4-F1
#
_cell.length_a   1.000
_cell.length_b   1.000
_cell.length_c   1.000
_cell.angle_alpha   90.00
_cell.angle_beta   90.00
_cell.angle_gamma   90.00
#
_symmetry.space_group_name_H-M   'P 1'
#
loop_
_entity.id
_entity.type
_entity.pdbx_description
1 polymer ?
#
loop_
_entity_poly.entity_id
_entity_poly.type
_entity_poly.pdbx_seq_one_letter_code
_entity_poly.pdbx_strand_id
1 'polypeptide(L)' 'MSKKDKKPTPDPIEAQLRFEAQFYGDWYSESILSTYVAEKSLPAETPLEKDKGDLDEKVE' A
#
# COMPACT_ATOMS: atom_id res chain seq x y z
N MET A 1 13.49 9.31 -34.28
CA MET A 1 13.81 9.05 -32.85
C MET A 1 12.59 8.46 -32.18
N SER A 2 12.50 7.12 -32.04
CA SER A 2 11.39 6.50 -31.31
C SER A 2 11.54 6.77 -29.82
N LYS A 3 10.59 7.51 -29.25
CA LYS A 3 10.40 7.54 -27.80
C LYS A 3 10.06 6.11 -27.40
N LYS A 4 11.00 5.38 -26.79
CA LYS A 4 10.68 4.10 -26.15
C LYS A 4 9.70 4.44 -25.03
N ASP A 5 8.43 4.12 -25.23
CA ASP A 5 7.42 4.13 -24.19
C ASP A 5 7.95 3.29 -23.04
N LYS A 6 8.43 3.99 -22.00
CA LYS A 6 8.97 3.40 -20.80
C LYS A 6 7.76 2.86 -20.07
N LYS A 7 7.41 1.60 -20.34
CA LYS A 7 6.31 0.90 -19.66
C LYS A 7 6.55 1.11 -18.16
N PRO A 8 5.56 1.63 -17.40
CA PRO A 8 5.72 1.79 -15.97
C PRO A 8 6.04 0.41 -15.41
N THR A 9 7.23 0.27 -14.83
CA THR A 9 7.59 -0.95 -14.13
C THR A 9 6.56 -1.13 -13.02
N PRO A 10 5.81 -2.25 -12.98
CA PRO A 10 4.86 -2.47 -11.91
C PRO A 10 5.62 -2.47 -10.59
N ASP A 11 5.09 -1.75 -9.61
CA ASP A 11 5.71 -1.68 -8.31
C ASP A 11 5.65 -3.07 -7.64
N PRO A 12 6.80 -3.60 -7.17
CA PRO A 12 6.84 -4.92 -6.58
C PRO A 12 5.90 -5.07 -5.38
N ILE A 13 5.70 -4.00 -4.59
CA ILE A 13 4.83 -4.02 -3.41
C ILE A 13 3.36 -4.05 -3.84
N GLU A 14 2.98 -3.25 -4.85
CA GLU A 14 1.63 -3.28 -5.41
C GLU A 14 1.28 -4.64 -6.01
N ALA A 15 2.24 -5.26 -6.70
CA ALA A 15 2.06 -6.57 -7.31
C ALA A 15 1.84 -7.66 -6.25
N GLN A 16 2.59 -7.62 -5.15
CA GLN A 16 2.41 -8.53 -4.03
C GLN A 16 1.05 -8.33 -3.36
N LEU A 17 0.66 -7.09 -3.06
CA LEU A 17 -0.64 -6.79 -2.44
C LEU A 17 -1.82 -7.20 -3.34
N ARG A 18 -1.70 -7.01 -4.67
CA ARG A 18 -2.69 -7.52 -5.62
C ARG A 18 -2.77 -9.05 -5.60
N PHE A 19 -1.64 -9.73 -5.54
CA PHE A 19 -1.60 -11.18 -5.44
C PHE A 19 -2.26 -11.67 -4.14
N GLU A 20 -1.92 -11.07 -3.00
CA GLU A 20 -2.49 -11.41 -1.70
C GLU A 20 -4.01 -11.17 -1.66
N ALA A 21 -4.47 -9.99 -2.12
CA ALA A 21 -5.89 -9.68 -2.20
C ALA A 21 -6.64 -10.64 -3.14
N GLN A 22 -6.04 -11.08 -4.24
CA GLN A 22 -6.64 -12.05 -5.16
C GLN A 22 -6.62 -13.49 -4.61
N PHE A 23 -5.61 -13.86 -3.84
CA PHE A 23 -5.41 -15.24 -3.39
C PHE A 23 -6.09 -15.52 -2.06
N TYR A 24 -5.99 -14.60 -1.10
CA TYR A 24 -6.60 -14.72 0.22
C TYR A 24 -8.02 -14.16 0.24
N GLY A 25 -8.33 -13.17 -0.62
CA GLY A 25 -9.68 -12.62 -0.74
C GLY A 25 -10.21 -12.05 0.58
N ASP A 26 -9.32 -11.65 1.47
CA ASP A 26 -9.68 -11.12 2.78
C ASP A 26 -9.70 -9.59 2.76
N TRP A 27 -10.63 -9.05 3.55
CA TRP A 27 -10.81 -7.61 3.68
C TRP A 27 -9.50 -6.88 4.03
N TYR A 28 -8.63 -7.54 4.80
CA TYR A 28 -7.37 -6.95 5.23
C TYR A 28 -6.44 -6.67 4.04
N SER A 29 -6.13 -7.66 3.20
CA SER A 29 -5.26 -7.44 2.03
C SER A 29 -5.87 -6.47 1.02
N GLU A 30 -7.20 -6.49 0.83
CA GLU A 30 -7.89 -5.51 -0.02
C GLU A 30 -7.78 -4.08 0.52
N SER A 31 -7.92 -3.90 1.84
CA SER A 31 -7.79 -2.61 2.52
C SER A 31 -6.37 -2.05 2.43
N ILE A 32 -5.35 -2.89 2.61
CA ILE A 32 -3.94 -2.50 2.48
C ILE A 32 -3.63 -2.11 1.04
N LEU A 33 -4.08 -2.89 0.05
CA LEU A 33 -3.91 -2.57 -1.37
C LEU A 33 -4.53 -1.22 -1.73
N SER A 34 -5.78 -0.97 -1.29
CA SER A 34 -6.48 0.28 -1.54
C SER A 34 -5.73 1.47 -0.95
N THR A 35 -5.26 1.35 0.29
CA THR A 35 -4.50 2.40 0.98
C THR A 35 -3.17 2.66 0.26
N TYR A 36 -2.45 1.60 -0.11
CA TYR A 36 -1.16 1.71 -0.80
C TYR A 36 -1.28 2.41 -2.17
N VAL A 37 -2.33 2.11 -2.95
CA VAL A 37 -2.61 2.79 -4.22
C VAL A 37 -3.01 4.25 -3.99
N ALA A 38 -3.79 4.53 -2.95
CA ALA A 38 -4.17 5.89 -2.60
C ALA A 38 -2.96 6.74 -2.17
N GLU A 39 -2.09 6.21 -1.30
CA GLU A 39 -0.86 6.89 -0.86
C GLU A 39 0.08 7.21 -2.02
N LYS A 40 0.24 6.31 -2.98
CA LYS A 40 1.03 6.56 -4.20
C LYS A 40 0.47 7.66 -5.09
N SER A 41 -0.85 7.86 -5.06
CA SER A 41 -1.49 8.91 -5.84
C SER A 41 -1.37 10.29 -5.20
N LEU A 42 -1.03 10.34 -3.91
CA LEU A 42 -0.80 11.58 -3.18
C LEU A 42 0.64 12.07 -3.43
N PRO A 43 0.84 13.36 -3.74
CA PRO A 43 2.18 13.94 -3.76
C PRO A 43 2.79 13.81 -2.36
N ALA A 44 4.09 13.49 -2.31
CA ALA A 44 4.86 13.13 -1.11
C ALA A 44 5.06 14.25 -0.07
N GLU A 45 4.01 15.00 0.25
CA GLU A 45 4.00 16.21 1.09
C GLU A 45 3.09 16.08 2.31
N THR A 46 2.76 14.86 2.74
CA THR A 46 2.17 14.65 4.07
C THR A 46 2.80 13.43 4.74
N PRO A 47 3.65 13.61 5.76
CA PRO A 47 3.99 12.53 6.66
C PRO A 47 2.69 12.02 7.27
N LEU A 48 2.22 10.84 6.83
CA LEU A 48 1.20 10.12 7.56
C LEU A 48 1.81 9.76 8.91
N GLU A 49 1.42 10.56 9.89
CA GLU A 49 1.54 10.32 11.32
C GLU A 49 1.00 8.92 11.57
N LYS A 50 1.93 7.96 11.58
CA LYS A 50 1.69 6.63 12.12
C LYS A 50 1.43 6.83 13.60
N ASP A 51 0.16 7.06 13.91
CA ASP A 51 -0.44 6.83 15.20
C ASP A 51 0.00 5.44 15.62
N LYS A 52 1.07 5.40 16.41
CA LYS A 52 1.52 4.18 17.07
C LYS A 52 0.39 3.87 18.00
N GLY A 53 -0.42 2.87 17.65
CA GLY A 53 -1.42 2.30 18.53
C GLY A 53 -0.79 2.10 19.90
N ASP A 54 -1.19 2.97 20.81
CA ASP A 54 -0.93 2.93 22.22
C ASP A 54 -1.69 1.70 22.74
N LEU A 55 -1.04 0.53 22.66
CA LEU A 55 -1.46 -0.64 23.41
C LEU A 55 -0.86 -0.52 24.80
N ASP A 56 -1.47 0.35 25.61
CA ASP A 56 -1.42 0.24 27.07
C ASP A 56 -2.22 -1.02 27.47
N GLU A 57 -1.61 -2.20 27.26
CA GLU A 57 -2.07 -3.44 27.90
C GLU A 57 -1.68 -3.35 29.38
N LYS A 58 -2.62 -2.80 30.15
CA LYS A 58 -2.62 -2.71 31.61
C LYS A 58 -2.32 -4.09 32.21
N VAL A 59 -1.14 -4.23 32.81
CA VAL A 59 -0.83 -5.35 33.74
C VAL A 59 -1.71 -5.17 34.98
N GLU A 60 -2.59 -6.13 35.24
CA GLU A 60 -3.24 -6.34 36.53
C GLU A 60 -2.78 -7.68 37.13
#